data_AF-A0A1T3CJW9-F1
#
_entry.id   AF-A0A1T3CJW9-F1
#
_cell.length_a   1.000
_cell.length_b   1.000
_cell.length_c   1.000
_cell.angle_alpha   90.00
_cell.angle_beta   90.00
_cell.angle_gamma   90.00
#
_symmetry.space_group_name_H-M   'P 1'
#
loop_
_entity.id
_entity.type
_entity.pdbx_description
1 polymer ?
#
loop_
_entity_poly.entity_id
_entity_poly.type
_entity_poly.pdbx_seq_one_letter_code
_entity_poly.pdbx_strand_id
1 'polypeptide(L)'
;MAPAAVETPVVIHEVPIKTKVQQTIPLTGALDQFESFDITPVIGREFPKANLVDLLNAPNSDDLIRELAVTISQRGVVFFRAQDNLTNDLQKELILRLGKLTGRPATSGLHIHPILNSERELGGNDPEISTISSVQFDKFYKQTKPDELSPKKQKAAGWHSDIAFEPVPADYTSLRLIKLPKTGGDTLWASGYEIYDRISEPYQKFLESLTATFEQPGFGDIAKRSGFELYDKPRGAPENVGTELKAIHPVVRTNPVTGWKSIFPVGGHVKHINGLTDEESKKLLQWFLDLVHDGHDLQVRFRWQNPNDIAIWDNRSVFHTATYDYTGLGERFGARTVGLGERPYLDPNSTSRREALSKEA
;
A
#
# COMPACT_ATOMS: atom_id res chain seq x y z
N MET A 1 -35.80 -28.68 13.29
CA MET A 1 -35.35 -27.27 13.30
C MET A 1 -34.00 -27.25 14.01
N ALA A 2 -32.93 -26.95 13.28
CA ALA A 2 -31.60 -26.81 13.86
C ALA A 2 -31.52 -25.44 14.58
N PRO A 3 -30.88 -25.34 15.75
CA PRO A 3 -30.75 -24.08 16.45
C PRO A 3 -29.84 -23.15 15.65
N ALA A 4 -30.37 -21.97 15.30
CA ALA A 4 -29.55 -20.89 14.74
C ALA A 4 -28.52 -20.49 15.79
N ALA A 5 -27.24 -20.55 15.43
CA ALA A 5 -26.17 -19.99 16.25
C ALA A 5 -26.47 -18.50 16.45
N VAL A 6 -26.53 -18.08 17.71
CA VAL A 6 -26.63 -16.67 18.06
C VAL A 6 -25.28 -16.06 17.69
N GLU A 7 -25.24 -15.34 16.56
CA GLU A 7 -24.09 -14.53 16.19
C GLU A 7 -23.93 -13.44 17.25
N THR A 8 -22.81 -13.46 17.95
CA THR A 8 -22.39 -12.37 18.83
C THR A 8 -22.30 -11.10 17.97
N PRO A 9 -22.90 -9.97 18.38
CA PRO A 9 -22.79 -8.73 17.62
C PRO A 9 -21.33 -8.33 17.54
N VAL A 10 -20.76 -8.35 16.34
CA VAL A 10 -19.46 -7.77 16.08
C VAL A 10 -19.59 -6.28 16.36
N VAL A 11 -18.71 -5.73 17.20
CA VAL A 11 -18.64 -4.27 17.40
C VAL A 11 -18.07 -3.68 16.11
N ILE A 12 -18.97 -3.33 15.20
CA ILE A 12 -18.62 -2.64 13.96
C ILE A 12 -18.41 -1.18 14.33
N HIS A 13 -17.17 -0.71 14.21
CA HIS A 13 -16.84 0.71 14.37
C HIS A 13 -17.34 1.49 13.14
N GLU A 14 -18.64 1.75 13.08
CA GLU A 14 -19.18 2.79 12.21
C GLU A 14 -18.79 4.16 12.78
N VAL A 15 -17.96 4.90 12.05
CA VAL A 15 -17.58 6.25 12.44
C VAL A 15 -18.39 7.25 11.61
N PRO A 16 -19.12 8.19 12.24
CA PRO A 16 -19.81 9.24 11.51
C PRO A 16 -18.82 10.08 10.68
N ILE A 17 -19.11 10.19 9.39
CA ILE A 17 -18.34 10.96 8.41
C ILE A 17 -18.38 12.45 8.82
N LYS A 18 -17.30 12.95 9.40
CA LYS A 18 -17.04 14.39 9.51
C LYS A 18 -15.98 14.79 8.48
N THR A 19 -16.29 14.73 7.20
CA THR A 19 -15.40 15.25 6.16
C THR A 19 -15.65 16.74 5.94
N LYS A 20 -14.72 17.56 6.42
CA LYS A 20 -14.43 18.83 5.74
C LYS A 20 -13.67 18.46 4.47
N VAL A 21 -14.10 19.01 3.33
CA VAL A 21 -13.30 19.03 2.10
C VAL A 21 -11.95 19.65 2.45
N GLN A 22 -10.90 18.85 2.48
CA GLN A 22 -9.55 19.39 2.51
C GLN A 22 -9.23 19.76 1.06
N GLN A 23 -9.04 21.06 0.80
CA GLN A 23 -8.64 21.53 -0.53
C GLN A 23 -7.39 20.76 -0.98
N THR A 24 -7.40 20.33 -2.24
CA THR A 24 -6.27 19.66 -2.89
C THR A 24 -5.00 20.46 -2.65
N ILE A 25 -3.92 19.80 -2.24
CA ILE A 25 -2.65 20.48 -1.97
C ILE A 25 -1.97 20.76 -3.32
N PRO A 26 -1.79 22.03 -3.72
CA PRO A 26 -1.21 22.34 -5.03
C PRO A 26 0.30 22.06 -5.06
N LEU A 27 0.79 21.71 -6.24
CA LEU A 27 2.22 21.67 -6.56
C LEU A 27 2.78 23.09 -6.59
N THR A 28 4.03 23.25 -6.15
CA THR A 28 4.72 24.55 -6.10
C THR A 28 5.87 24.68 -7.10
N GLY A 29 6.29 23.59 -7.75
CA GLY A 29 7.46 23.53 -8.63
C GLY A 29 8.79 23.42 -7.87
N ALA A 30 8.77 23.16 -6.57
CA ALA A 30 9.96 22.97 -5.74
C ALA A 30 10.83 21.80 -6.21
N LEU A 31 10.23 20.78 -6.83
CA LEU A 31 10.95 19.63 -7.38
C LEU A 31 11.41 19.82 -8.84
N ASP A 32 11.01 20.90 -9.53
CA ASP A 32 11.33 21.11 -10.96
C ASP A 32 12.83 21.28 -11.23
N GLN A 33 13.59 21.63 -10.19
CA GLN A 33 15.06 21.72 -10.27
C GLN A 33 15.76 20.35 -10.37
N PHE A 34 15.06 19.25 -10.05
CA PHE A 34 15.62 17.90 -10.10
C PHE A 34 15.27 17.23 -11.42
N GLU A 35 16.26 16.58 -12.04
CA GLU A 35 16.02 15.73 -13.19
C GLU A 35 15.00 14.64 -12.84
N SER A 36 13.91 14.58 -13.61
CA SER A 36 12.88 13.56 -13.47
C SER A 36 12.19 13.25 -14.79
N PHE A 37 11.56 12.09 -14.87
CA PHE A 37 10.69 11.71 -15.98
C PHE A 37 9.57 10.78 -15.50
N ASP A 38 8.42 10.85 -16.16
CA ASP A 38 7.34 9.91 -15.94
C ASP A 38 7.63 8.60 -16.68
N ILE A 39 7.66 7.47 -15.95
CA ILE A 39 7.97 6.16 -16.54
C ILE A 39 6.83 5.71 -17.45
N THR A 40 5.59 6.03 -17.06
CA THR A 40 4.39 5.80 -17.88
C THR A 40 3.50 7.03 -17.83
N PRO A 41 2.57 7.22 -18.79
CA PRO A 41 1.63 8.33 -18.75
C PRO A 41 0.77 8.33 -17.47
N VAL A 42 0.36 7.16 -16.99
CA VAL A 42 -0.64 7.02 -15.92
C VAL A 42 -0.04 7.04 -14.51
N ILE A 43 1.11 6.40 -14.31
CA ILE A 43 1.66 6.09 -12.99
C ILE A 43 3.20 6.01 -13.05
N GLY A 44 3.87 6.41 -11.97
CA GLY A 44 5.31 6.31 -11.84
C GLY A 44 6.05 7.56 -12.33
N ARG A 45 6.93 8.07 -11.47
CA ARG A 45 7.94 9.08 -11.80
C ARG A 45 9.29 8.68 -11.22
N GLU A 46 10.35 8.81 -12.00
CA GLU A 46 11.71 8.52 -11.53
C GLU A 46 12.51 9.82 -11.40
N PHE A 47 13.26 9.93 -10.30
CA PHE A 47 14.26 10.95 -10.05
C PHE A 47 15.65 10.27 -10.03
N PRO A 48 16.27 10.05 -11.21
CA PRO A 48 17.43 9.16 -11.32
C PRO A 48 18.68 9.67 -10.59
N LYS A 49 18.78 11.00 -10.38
CA LYS A 49 19.97 11.65 -9.77
C LYS A 49 19.69 12.37 -8.46
N ALA A 50 18.43 12.48 -8.05
CA ALA A 50 18.10 13.16 -6.80
C ALA A 50 18.49 12.30 -5.59
N ASN A 51 18.92 12.95 -4.51
CA ASN A 51 19.26 12.29 -3.27
C ASN A 51 18.28 12.73 -2.16
N LEU A 52 17.60 11.76 -1.55
CA LEU A 52 16.58 12.02 -0.52
C LEU A 52 17.15 12.64 0.76
N VAL A 53 18.41 12.36 1.10
CA VAL A 53 19.07 12.96 2.26
C VAL A 53 19.37 14.43 2.01
N ASP A 54 19.72 14.80 0.78
CA ASP A 54 19.88 16.21 0.39
C ASP A 54 18.54 16.96 0.47
N LEU A 55 17.44 16.34 0.02
CA LEU A 55 16.09 16.89 0.17
C LEU A 55 15.73 17.10 1.66
N LEU A 56 16.04 16.14 2.53
CA LEU A 56 15.78 16.25 3.97
C LEU A 56 16.57 17.37 4.64
N ASN A 57 17.83 17.58 4.21
CA ASN A 57 18.75 18.55 4.80
C ASN A 57 18.68 19.95 4.16
N ALA A 58 17.96 20.11 3.04
CA ALA A 58 17.84 21.38 2.36
C ALA A 58 17.18 22.46 3.24
N PRO A 59 17.57 23.75 3.11
CA PRO A 59 16.95 24.85 3.86
C PRO A 59 15.43 24.96 3.65
N ASN A 60 14.94 24.58 2.47
CA ASN A 60 13.52 24.53 2.10
C ASN A 60 12.96 23.09 2.11
N SER A 61 13.50 22.21 2.97
CA SER A 61 13.14 20.79 2.98
C SER A 61 11.63 20.54 3.17
N ASP A 62 10.92 21.34 3.97
CA ASP A 62 9.47 21.16 4.13
C ASP A 62 8.70 21.36 2.80
N ASP A 63 9.11 22.32 1.97
CA ASP A 63 8.49 22.53 0.65
C ASP A 63 8.79 21.37 -0.30
N LEU A 64 10.04 20.91 -0.32
CA LEU A 64 10.49 19.78 -1.14
C LEU A 64 9.76 18.47 -0.76
N ILE A 65 9.66 18.18 0.54
CA ILE A 65 9.05 16.95 1.03
C ILE A 65 7.52 17.01 0.90
N ARG A 66 6.90 18.18 1.10
CA ARG A 66 5.46 18.37 0.81
C ARG A 66 5.18 18.15 -0.67
N GLU A 67 5.99 18.72 -1.55
CA GLU A 67 5.82 18.54 -2.99
C GLU A 67 6.08 17.11 -3.44
N LEU A 68 7.05 16.43 -2.82
CA LEU A 68 7.28 15.00 -3.02
C LEU A 68 6.05 14.18 -2.62
N ALA A 69 5.43 14.47 -1.48
CA ALA A 69 4.22 13.79 -1.01
C ALA A 69 3.03 13.99 -1.96
N VAL A 70 2.82 15.20 -2.47
CA VAL A 70 1.80 15.49 -3.49
C VAL A 70 2.12 14.76 -4.80
N THR A 71 3.39 14.79 -5.23
CA THR A 71 3.85 14.08 -6.44
C THR A 71 3.60 12.58 -6.33
N ILE A 72 3.92 11.96 -5.19
CA ILE A 72 3.64 10.55 -4.92
C ILE A 72 2.13 10.29 -4.96
N SER A 73 1.33 11.14 -4.34
CA SER A 73 -0.13 10.97 -4.29
C SER A 73 -0.80 11.13 -5.66
N GLN A 74 -0.25 11.95 -6.56
CA GLN A 74 -0.74 12.13 -7.93
C GLN A 74 -0.21 11.05 -8.89
N ARG A 75 1.07 10.71 -8.80
CA ARG A 75 1.77 9.76 -9.69
C ARG A 75 1.71 8.32 -9.19
N GLY A 76 1.13 8.08 -8.01
CA GLY A 76 1.01 6.79 -7.36
C GLY A 76 2.31 6.29 -6.72
N VAL A 77 3.42 6.31 -7.45
CA VAL A 77 4.74 5.85 -6.99
C VAL A 77 5.85 6.71 -7.59
N VAL A 78 6.90 6.93 -6.81
CA VAL A 78 8.14 7.55 -7.26
C VAL A 78 9.34 6.67 -6.97
N PHE A 79 10.42 6.87 -7.73
CA PHE A 79 11.63 6.06 -7.66
C PHE A 79 12.88 6.92 -7.57
N PHE A 80 13.84 6.48 -6.76
CA PHE A 80 15.17 7.06 -6.64
C PHE A 80 16.22 5.96 -6.72
N ARG A 81 17.38 6.26 -7.31
CA ARG A 81 18.47 5.30 -7.51
C ARG A 81 19.58 5.47 -6.49
N ALA A 82 20.22 4.37 -6.08
CA ALA A 82 21.46 4.36 -5.31
C ALA A 82 21.48 5.35 -4.10
N GLN A 83 20.50 5.25 -3.21
CA GLN A 83 20.39 6.12 -2.03
C GLN A 83 21.30 5.63 -0.89
N ASP A 84 22.61 5.60 -1.15
CA ASP A 84 23.60 4.93 -0.29
C ASP A 84 23.78 5.54 1.10
N ASN A 85 23.50 6.83 1.23
CA ASN A 85 23.56 7.57 2.51
C ASN A 85 22.21 7.59 3.25
N LEU A 86 21.14 7.03 2.68
CA LEU A 86 19.84 6.96 3.36
C LEU A 86 19.88 5.84 4.40
N THR A 87 19.81 6.20 5.68
CA THR A 87 19.72 5.24 6.79
C THR A 87 18.28 4.81 7.03
N ASN A 88 18.05 3.84 7.92
CA ASN A 88 16.68 3.50 8.32
C ASN A 88 16.01 4.66 9.06
N ASP A 89 16.73 5.38 9.94
CA ASP A 89 16.20 6.53 10.65
C ASP A 89 15.79 7.66 9.71
N LEU A 90 16.60 7.97 8.69
CA LEU A 90 16.26 8.98 7.69
C LEU A 90 15.09 8.53 6.80
N GLN A 91 14.99 7.24 6.48
CA GLN A 91 13.82 6.70 5.76
C GLN A 91 12.54 6.82 6.60
N LYS A 92 12.61 6.57 7.91
CA LYS A 92 11.50 6.80 8.86
C LYS A 92 11.11 8.26 8.97
N GLU A 93 12.09 9.15 9.11
CA GLU A 93 11.86 10.60 9.13
C GLU A 93 11.15 11.05 7.85
N LEU A 94 11.63 10.61 6.68
CA LEU A 94 11.01 10.92 5.40
C LEU A 94 9.54 10.52 5.36
N ILE A 95 9.20 9.27 5.67
CA ILE A 95 7.81 8.79 5.67
C ILE A 95 6.94 9.54 6.69
N LEU A 96 7.49 9.86 7.87
CA LEU A 96 6.79 10.67 8.86
C LEU A 96 6.53 12.10 8.33
N ARG A 97 7.50 12.73 7.67
CA ARG A 97 7.35 14.09 7.13
C ARG A 97 6.38 14.13 5.94
N LEU A 98 6.39 13.16 5.04
CA LEU A 98 5.43 13.06 3.92
C LEU A 98 3.98 13.12 4.43
N GLY A 99 3.64 12.29 5.42
CA GLY A 99 2.30 12.29 6.02
C GLY A 99 1.99 13.59 6.77
N LYS A 100 2.90 14.05 7.64
CA LYS A 100 2.72 15.28 8.43
C LYS A 100 2.42 16.49 7.54
N LEU A 101 3.21 16.68 6.49
CA LEU A 101 3.11 17.83 5.58
C LEU A 101 1.91 17.75 4.63
N THR A 102 1.21 16.61 4.58
CA THR A 102 0.00 16.42 3.79
C THR A 102 -1.26 16.21 4.65
N GLY A 103 -1.18 16.49 5.95
CA GLY A 103 -2.36 16.52 6.83
C GLY A 103 -2.73 15.17 7.45
N ARG A 104 -1.80 14.20 7.49
CA ARG A 104 -1.97 12.95 8.26
C ARG A 104 -2.41 13.26 9.70
N PRO A 105 -3.38 12.52 10.28
CA PRO A 105 -3.73 12.65 11.70
C PRO A 105 -2.50 12.56 12.62
N ALA A 106 -2.43 13.44 13.62
CA ALA A 106 -1.29 13.48 14.54
C ALA A 106 -1.14 12.21 15.41
N THR A 107 -2.19 11.40 15.52
CA THR A 107 -2.20 10.10 16.21
C THR A 107 -1.61 8.96 15.37
N SER A 108 -1.36 9.20 14.08
CA SER A 108 -0.89 8.19 13.14
C SER A 108 0.63 8.30 12.96
N GLY A 109 1.36 7.25 13.35
CA GLY A 109 2.82 7.13 13.25
C GLY A 109 3.27 6.13 12.18
N LEU A 110 4.31 5.37 12.50
CA LEU A 110 4.82 4.28 11.67
C LEU A 110 4.25 2.95 12.13
N HIS A 111 3.97 2.07 11.18
CA HIS A 111 3.38 0.77 11.45
C HIS A 111 4.42 -0.23 11.97
N ILE A 112 4.01 -1.04 12.95
CA ILE A 112 4.77 -2.20 13.43
C ILE A 112 4.09 -3.46 12.88
N HIS A 113 4.78 -4.23 12.04
CA HIS A 113 4.16 -5.38 11.37
C HIS A 113 3.81 -6.51 12.37
N PRO A 114 2.64 -7.15 12.30
CA PRO A 114 2.21 -8.14 13.29
C PRO A 114 3.08 -9.41 13.35
N ILE A 115 3.78 -9.72 12.26
CA ILE A 115 4.64 -10.91 12.12
C ILE A 115 6.05 -10.66 11.55
N LEU A 116 6.35 -9.45 11.07
CA LEU A 116 7.61 -9.11 10.38
C LEU A 116 8.25 -7.87 11.02
N ASN A 117 8.30 -7.86 12.35
CA ASN A 117 8.89 -6.78 13.15
C ASN A 117 10.22 -7.25 13.81
N SER A 118 10.86 -6.34 14.54
CA SER A 118 12.13 -6.57 15.24
C SER A 118 12.10 -7.68 16.31
N GLU A 119 10.92 -8.16 16.74
CA GLU A 119 10.81 -9.31 17.65
C GLU A 119 10.97 -10.67 16.91
N ARG A 120 11.46 -10.66 15.66
CA ARG A 120 11.63 -11.86 14.82
C ARG A 120 13.07 -11.96 14.33
N GLU A 121 13.50 -13.20 14.05
CA GLU A 121 14.90 -13.58 13.79
C GLU A 121 15.65 -12.74 12.72
N LEU A 122 14.93 -12.12 11.79
CA LEU A 122 15.50 -11.25 10.75
C LEU A 122 14.94 -9.81 10.79
N GLY A 123 14.18 -9.44 11.83
CA GLY A 123 13.52 -8.14 11.95
C GLY A 123 14.44 -6.97 12.32
N GLY A 124 15.73 -7.22 12.58
CA GLY A 124 16.63 -6.20 13.12
C GLY A 124 16.21 -5.71 14.49
N ASN A 125 16.67 -4.52 14.89
CA ASN A 125 16.37 -3.92 16.21
C ASN A 125 15.27 -2.85 16.16
N ASP A 126 14.72 -2.55 14.98
CA ASP A 126 13.78 -1.45 14.78
C ASP A 126 12.38 -2.00 14.45
N PRO A 127 11.39 -1.87 15.35
CA PRO A 127 10.05 -2.44 15.14
C PRO A 127 9.28 -1.78 14.00
N GLU A 128 9.65 -0.56 13.60
CA GLU A 128 9.01 0.23 12.54
C GLU A 128 9.60 -0.07 11.15
N ILE A 129 10.65 -0.89 11.09
CA ILE A 129 11.26 -1.37 9.84
C ILE A 129 10.86 -2.83 9.61
N SER A 130 10.01 -3.03 8.61
CA SER A 130 9.74 -4.37 8.10
C SER A 130 10.89 -4.83 7.22
N THR A 131 11.55 -5.92 7.61
CA THR A 131 12.59 -6.53 6.78
C THR A 131 11.97 -7.41 5.69
N ILE A 132 12.18 -7.04 4.43
CA ILE A 132 11.70 -7.80 3.27
C ILE A 132 12.83 -8.70 2.79
N SER A 133 12.85 -9.95 3.26
CA SER A 133 13.90 -10.93 3.00
C SER A 133 13.36 -12.16 2.30
N SER A 134 13.98 -12.54 1.19
CA SER A 134 13.67 -13.80 0.49
C SER A 134 13.94 -15.03 1.35
N VAL A 135 14.95 -14.98 2.22
CA VAL A 135 15.28 -16.05 3.17
C VAL A 135 14.18 -16.20 4.23
N GLN A 136 13.69 -15.08 4.77
CA GLN A 136 12.59 -15.09 5.72
C GLN A 136 11.28 -15.54 5.07
N PHE A 137 11.03 -15.07 3.85
CA PHE A 137 9.87 -15.49 3.06
C PHE A 137 9.86 -16.99 2.84
N ASP A 138 10.99 -17.57 2.42
CA ASP A 138 11.14 -19.00 2.24
C ASP A 138 10.83 -19.76 3.54
N LYS A 139 11.34 -19.31 4.68
CA LYS A 139 11.10 -19.93 5.97
C LYS A 139 9.63 -19.94 6.38
N PHE A 140 8.89 -18.84 6.18
CA PHE A 140 7.49 -18.75 6.60
C PHE A 140 6.50 -19.34 5.59
N TYR A 141 6.77 -19.22 4.28
CA TYR A 141 5.76 -19.48 3.25
C TYR A 141 6.02 -20.77 2.44
N LYS A 142 7.25 -21.31 2.41
CA LYS A 142 7.52 -22.62 1.75
C LYS A 142 7.14 -23.85 2.59
N GLN A 143 6.70 -23.66 3.83
CA GLN A 143 6.28 -24.77 4.71
C GLN A 143 4.91 -25.37 4.37
N THR A 144 4.22 -24.87 3.34
CA THR A 144 3.00 -25.51 2.85
C THR A 144 3.40 -26.75 2.05
N LYS A 145 3.02 -27.95 2.50
CA LYS A 145 3.09 -29.17 1.68
C LYS A 145 2.15 -28.94 0.49
N PRO A 146 2.65 -28.68 -0.73
CA PRO A 146 1.78 -28.62 -1.88
C PRO A 146 1.19 -30.01 -2.11
N ASP A 147 0.02 -30.08 -2.74
CA ASP A 147 -0.46 -31.34 -3.31
C ASP A 147 0.65 -31.91 -4.20
N GLU A 148 1.20 -33.07 -3.83
CA GLU A 148 2.34 -33.69 -4.52
C GLU A 148 2.01 -34.01 -5.99
N LEU A 149 0.73 -34.20 -6.31
CA LEU A 149 0.25 -34.45 -7.66
C LEU A 149 -0.06 -33.15 -8.43
N SER A 150 -0.23 -32.02 -7.74
CA SER A 150 -0.44 -30.70 -8.35
C SER A 150 0.37 -29.58 -7.67
N PRO A 151 1.71 -29.67 -7.62
CA PRO A 151 2.54 -28.68 -6.93
C PRO A 151 2.72 -27.38 -7.74
N LYS A 152 2.36 -27.39 -9.03
CA LYS A 152 2.53 -26.27 -9.95
C LYS A 152 1.47 -25.20 -9.69
N LYS A 153 1.90 -23.95 -9.54
CA LYS A 153 1.02 -22.78 -9.46
C LYS A 153 1.12 -21.96 -10.74
N GLN A 154 -0.03 -21.55 -11.28
CA GLN A 154 -0.09 -20.64 -12.43
C GLN A 154 -0.18 -19.17 -12.03
N LYS A 155 -0.51 -18.87 -10.77
CA LYS A 155 -0.59 -17.51 -10.23
C LYS A 155 0.71 -17.16 -9.51
N ALA A 156 1.35 -16.07 -9.93
CA ALA A 156 2.59 -15.56 -9.34
C ALA A 156 2.40 -14.22 -8.60
N ALA A 157 1.31 -13.49 -8.85
CA ALA A 157 1.08 -12.14 -8.33
C ALA A 157 0.07 -12.12 -7.18
N GLY A 158 0.38 -11.33 -6.15
CA GLY A 158 -0.53 -11.00 -5.05
C GLY A 158 -0.70 -9.49 -5.01
N TRP A 159 -1.54 -8.94 -5.89
CA TRP A 159 -1.86 -7.51 -5.90
C TRP A 159 -2.55 -7.12 -4.59
N HIS A 160 -2.10 -6.05 -3.96
CA HIS A 160 -2.66 -5.54 -2.71
C HIS A 160 -2.28 -4.06 -2.47
N SER A 161 -2.90 -3.48 -1.45
CA SER A 161 -2.36 -2.33 -0.71
C SER A 161 -1.87 -2.82 0.65
N ASP A 162 -0.79 -2.24 1.17
CA ASP A 162 -0.23 -2.69 2.43
C ASP A 162 -1.21 -2.46 3.58
N ILE A 163 -1.28 -3.45 4.49
CA ILE A 163 -1.95 -3.37 5.80
C ILE A 163 -3.40 -2.88 5.78
N ALA A 164 -4.11 -3.10 4.66
CA ALA A 164 -5.52 -2.74 4.53
C ALA A 164 -6.47 -3.49 5.49
N PHE A 165 -5.96 -4.43 6.29
CA PHE A 165 -6.67 -5.11 7.37
C PHE A 165 -6.68 -4.31 8.70
N GLU A 166 -5.90 -3.22 8.79
CA GLU A 166 -5.89 -2.33 9.96
C GLU A 166 -6.99 -1.26 9.85
N PRO A 167 -7.65 -0.87 10.95
CA PRO A 167 -8.62 0.22 10.94
C PRO A 167 -8.07 1.54 10.39
N VAL A 168 -6.80 1.84 10.67
CA VAL A 168 -6.03 2.94 10.08
C VAL A 168 -4.93 2.33 9.21
N PRO A 169 -5.16 2.13 7.90
CA PRO A 169 -4.20 1.48 7.00
C PRO A 169 -3.11 2.45 6.54
N ALA A 170 -2.23 1.97 5.65
CA ALA A 170 -1.05 2.72 5.23
C ALA A 170 -1.39 3.97 4.40
N ASP A 171 -0.63 5.06 4.62
CA ASP A 171 -0.53 6.18 3.69
C ASP A 171 0.62 5.95 2.70
N TYR A 172 1.82 6.41 3.02
CA TYR A 172 3.01 6.26 2.22
C TYR A 172 3.80 5.04 2.69
N THR A 173 4.27 4.24 1.74
CA THR A 173 5.24 3.20 2.03
C THR A 173 6.47 3.37 1.17
N SER A 174 7.63 3.12 1.78
CA SER A 174 8.90 3.05 1.08
C SER A 174 9.51 1.66 1.19
N LEU A 175 10.11 1.19 0.09
CA LEU A 175 10.93 -0.02 0.06
C LEU A 175 12.29 0.33 -0.53
N ARG A 176 13.36 0.22 0.28
CA ARG A 176 14.75 0.33 -0.15
C ARG A 176 15.36 -1.06 -0.25
N LEU A 177 15.75 -1.51 -1.45
CA LEU A 177 16.42 -2.81 -1.62
C LEU A 177 17.93 -2.66 -1.42
N ILE A 178 18.48 -3.44 -0.49
CA ILE A 178 19.90 -3.41 -0.11
C ILE A 178 20.67 -4.56 -0.80
N LYS A 179 20.05 -5.73 -0.95
CA LYS A 179 20.59 -6.85 -1.74
C LYS A 179 19.64 -7.18 -2.88
N LEU A 180 20.20 -7.40 -4.06
CA LEU A 180 19.49 -7.75 -5.27
C LEU A 180 19.95 -9.13 -5.76
N PRO A 181 19.02 -9.96 -6.28
CA PRO A 181 19.40 -11.14 -7.05
C PRO A 181 20.07 -10.71 -8.35
N LYS A 182 20.75 -11.65 -9.03
CA LYS A 182 21.40 -11.41 -10.33
C LYS A 182 20.43 -10.84 -11.39
N THR A 183 19.17 -11.27 -11.35
CA THR A 183 18.05 -10.74 -12.14
C THR A 183 16.73 -11.18 -11.50
N GLY A 184 15.62 -10.55 -11.91
CA GLY A 184 14.30 -10.78 -11.33
C GLY A 184 14.10 -10.04 -10.00
N GLY A 185 12.96 -10.22 -9.36
CA GLY A 185 12.62 -9.57 -8.09
C GLY A 185 12.05 -8.17 -8.25
N ASP A 186 11.62 -7.81 -9.46
CA ASP A 186 10.96 -6.56 -9.80
C ASP A 186 9.67 -6.38 -9.00
N THR A 187 9.23 -5.14 -8.87
CA THR A 187 7.95 -4.80 -8.27
C THR A 187 7.08 -4.10 -9.31
N LEU A 188 5.78 -4.39 -9.31
CA LEU A 188 4.80 -3.73 -10.15
C LEU A 188 3.82 -2.93 -9.29
N TRP A 189 3.35 -1.81 -9.84
CA TRP A 189 2.29 -0.98 -9.27
C TRP A 189 1.20 -0.74 -10.31
N ALA A 190 -0.03 -0.56 -9.87
CA ALA A 190 -1.21 -0.26 -10.69
C ALA A 190 -2.02 0.89 -10.09
N SER A 191 -2.49 1.81 -10.94
CA SER A 191 -3.24 2.99 -10.52
C SER A 191 -4.72 2.68 -10.24
N GLY A 192 -5.15 2.80 -8.98
CA GLY A 192 -6.56 2.71 -8.62
C GLY A 192 -7.40 3.88 -9.12
N TYR A 193 -6.77 5.05 -9.37
CA TYR A 193 -7.41 6.17 -10.06
C TYR A 193 -7.77 5.82 -11.50
N GLU A 194 -6.83 5.25 -12.26
CA GLU A 194 -7.09 4.89 -13.66
C GLU A 194 -8.14 3.79 -13.78
N ILE A 195 -8.18 2.84 -12.84
CA ILE A 195 -9.26 1.86 -12.77
C ILE A 195 -10.61 2.56 -12.58
N TYR A 196 -10.72 3.47 -11.60
CA TYR A 196 -11.96 4.21 -11.34
C TYR A 196 -12.40 5.05 -12.56
N ASP A 197 -11.47 5.82 -13.13
CA ASP A 197 -11.69 6.72 -14.26
C ASP A 197 -12.18 6.01 -15.55
N ARG A 198 -11.95 4.70 -15.68
CA ARG A 198 -12.37 3.88 -16.83
C ARG A 198 -13.71 3.18 -16.64
N ILE A 199 -14.17 3.04 -15.40
CA ILE A 199 -15.45 2.44 -15.09
C ILE A 199 -16.56 3.43 -15.46
N SER A 200 -17.64 2.95 -16.08
CA SER A 200 -18.76 3.81 -16.48
C SER A 200 -19.46 4.42 -15.26
N GLU A 201 -19.97 5.65 -15.40
CA GLU A 201 -20.60 6.37 -14.29
C GLU A 201 -21.71 5.59 -13.54
N PRO A 202 -22.57 4.78 -14.19
CA PRO A 202 -23.54 3.96 -13.46
C PRO A 202 -22.87 2.94 -12.53
N TYR A 203 -21.79 2.29 -13.00
CA TYR A 203 -21.02 1.39 -12.16
C TYR A 203 -20.26 2.14 -11.07
N GLN A 204 -19.69 3.33 -11.37
CA GLN A 204 -19.05 4.15 -10.35
C GLN A 204 -20.00 4.43 -9.18
N LYS A 205 -21.24 4.90 -9.46
CA LYS A 205 -22.27 5.15 -8.43
C LYS A 205 -22.62 3.90 -7.63
N PHE A 206 -22.72 2.74 -8.29
CA PHE A 206 -22.93 1.47 -7.60
C PHE A 206 -21.75 1.16 -6.67
N LEU A 207 -20.51 1.23 -7.15
CA LEU A 207 -19.31 0.92 -6.39
C LEU A 207 -19.05 1.88 -5.22
N GLU A 208 -19.39 3.16 -5.39
CA GLU A 208 -19.33 4.19 -4.35
C GLU A 208 -20.23 3.86 -3.15
N SER A 209 -21.27 3.05 -3.33
CA SER A 209 -22.16 2.61 -2.25
C SER A 209 -21.63 1.42 -1.43
N LEU A 210 -20.56 0.76 -1.91
CA LEU A 210 -20.10 -0.50 -1.37
C LEU A 210 -18.97 -0.32 -0.34
N THR A 211 -18.97 -1.21 0.65
CA THR A 211 -17.83 -1.41 1.55
C THR A 211 -17.32 -2.84 1.41
N ALA A 212 -16.07 -3.08 1.78
CA ALA A 212 -15.47 -4.40 1.79
C ALA A 212 -14.84 -4.68 3.16
N THR A 213 -14.91 -5.95 3.56
CA THR A 213 -14.21 -6.46 4.74
C THR A 213 -12.81 -6.90 4.31
N PHE A 214 -11.80 -6.27 4.90
CA PHE A 214 -10.40 -6.61 4.75
C PHE A 214 -9.95 -7.40 5.98
N GLU A 215 -9.27 -8.53 5.79
CA GLU A 215 -8.75 -9.36 6.88
C GLU A 215 -7.50 -10.14 6.47
N GLN A 216 -6.67 -10.49 7.45
CA GLN A 216 -5.51 -11.35 7.27
C GLN A 216 -5.46 -12.53 8.24
N PRO A 217 -6.43 -13.48 8.13
CA PRO A 217 -6.46 -14.64 9.02
C PRO A 217 -5.21 -15.51 8.88
N GLY A 218 -4.55 -15.50 7.71
CA GLY A 218 -3.33 -16.26 7.45
C GLY A 218 -2.16 -15.93 8.40
N PHE A 219 -2.11 -14.72 8.96
CA PHE A 219 -1.05 -14.36 9.91
C PHE A 219 -1.19 -15.08 11.24
N GLY A 220 -2.42 -15.27 11.75
CA GLY A 220 -2.66 -16.07 12.94
C GLY A 220 -2.25 -17.53 12.75
N ASP A 221 -2.51 -18.08 11.57
CA ASP A 221 -2.07 -19.42 11.19
C ASP A 221 -0.55 -19.55 11.11
N ILE A 222 0.14 -18.57 10.51
CA ILE A 222 1.60 -18.54 10.42
C ILE A 222 2.21 -18.46 11.82
N ALA A 223 1.68 -17.59 12.68
CA ALA A 223 2.13 -17.43 14.06
C ALA A 223 2.04 -18.75 14.84
N LYS A 224 0.86 -19.40 14.80
CA LYS A 224 0.63 -20.73 15.40
C LYS A 224 1.60 -21.78 14.89
N ARG A 225 1.77 -21.92 13.57
CA ARG A 225 2.67 -22.91 12.95
C ARG A 225 4.14 -22.64 13.24
N SER A 226 4.50 -21.37 13.44
CA SER A 226 5.87 -20.93 13.71
C SER A 226 6.19 -20.82 15.20
N GLY A 227 5.24 -21.11 16.09
CA GLY A 227 5.44 -21.13 17.54
C GLY A 227 5.63 -19.74 18.17
N PHE A 228 5.06 -18.69 17.60
CA PHE A 228 5.08 -17.34 18.18
C PHE A 228 3.67 -16.72 18.23
N GLU A 229 3.48 -15.68 19.05
CA GLU A 229 2.22 -14.93 19.13
C GLU A 229 2.23 -13.70 18.22
N LEU A 230 1.05 -13.33 17.71
CA LEU A 230 0.91 -12.08 16.96
C LEU A 230 1.23 -10.88 17.85
N TYR A 231 1.81 -9.85 17.26
CA TYR A 231 2.01 -8.59 17.97
C TYR A 231 0.67 -7.91 18.26
N ASP A 232 0.27 -7.90 19.54
CA ASP A 232 -1.03 -7.47 20.03
C ASP A 232 -1.03 -6.05 20.63
N LYS A 233 0.12 -5.42 20.73
CA LYS A 233 0.30 -4.04 21.21
C LYS A 233 -0.03 -3.01 20.11
N PRO A 234 -0.10 -1.70 20.43
CA PRO A 234 -0.33 -0.67 19.42
C PRO A 234 0.67 -0.72 18.27
N ARG A 235 0.18 -0.71 17.03
CA ARG A 235 0.96 -0.81 15.79
C ARG A 235 1.03 0.53 15.05
N GLY A 236 1.22 1.63 15.79
CA GLY A 236 1.46 2.97 15.23
C GLY A 236 0.26 3.92 15.27
N ALA A 237 -0.96 3.43 15.53
CA ALA A 237 -2.16 4.22 15.78
C ALA A 237 -2.93 3.65 16.98
N PRO A 238 -3.64 4.48 17.78
CA PRO A 238 -4.45 4.01 18.90
C PRO A 238 -5.48 2.94 18.53
N GLU A 239 -5.99 2.98 17.30
CA GLU A 239 -7.00 2.05 16.79
C GLU A 239 -6.42 0.74 16.24
N ASN A 240 -5.11 0.70 15.96
CA ASN A 240 -4.43 -0.48 15.41
C ASN A 240 -3.79 -1.25 16.56
N VAL A 241 -4.58 -2.02 17.30
CA VAL A 241 -4.15 -2.77 18.49
C VAL A 241 -4.86 -4.12 18.57
N GLY A 242 -4.30 -5.07 19.32
CA GLY A 242 -4.86 -6.40 19.49
C GLY A 242 -4.54 -7.36 18.34
N THR A 243 -5.09 -8.56 18.39
CA THR A 243 -4.82 -9.62 17.40
C THR A 243 -5.86 -9.71 16.29
N GLU A 244 -6.92 -8.90 16.35
CA GLU A 244 -7.94 -8.84 15.30
C GLU A 244 -7.43 -8.00 14.13
N LEU A 245 -6.96 -8.69 13.09
CA LEU A 245 -6.47 -8.08 11.86
C LEU A 245 -7.60 -8.05 10.83
N LYS A 246 -8.61 -7.23 11.11
CA LYS A 246 -9.83 -7.09 10.32
C LYS A 246 -10.35 -5.65 10.36
N ALA A 247 -10.72 -5.12 9.20
CA ALA A 247 -11.30 -3.78 9.07
C ALA A 247 -12.33 -3.71 7.94
N ILE A 248 -13.22 -2.73 8.01
CA ILE A 248 -14.20 -2.42 6.95
C ILE A 248 -13.85 -1.08 6.33
N HIS A 249 -13.74 -1.06 5.01
CA HIS A 249 -13.37 0.13 4.24
C HIS A 249 -14.28 0.28 3.02
N PRO A 250 -14.49 1.50 2.49
CA PRO A 250 -15.23 1.69 1.26
C PRO A 250 -14.46 1.09 0.06
N VAL A 251 -15.20 0.57 -0.93
CA VAL A 251 -14.62 0.03 -2.18
C VAL A 251 -14.06 1.17 -3.03
N VAL A 252 -14.75 2.30 -3.07
CA VAL A 252 -14.24 3.56 -3.63
C VAL A 252 -13.89 4.48 -2.50
N ARG A 253 -12.68 5.01 -2.47
CA ARG A 253 -12.24 5.96 -1.45
C ARG A 253 -11.74 7.26 -2.04
N THR A 254 -11.78 8.31 -1.24
CA THR A 254 -11.13 9.59 -1.52
C THR A 254 -9.69 9.55 -1.00
N ASN A 255 -8.76 10.04 -1.80
CA ASN A 255 -7.40 10.33 -1.35
C ASN A 255 -7.37 11.76 -0.77
N PRO A 256 -7.03 11.96 0.51
CA PRO A 256 -7.10 13.27 1.17
C PRO A 256 -6.12 14.31 0.60
N VAL A 257 -5.07 13.87 -0.11
CA VAL A 257 -4.04 14.78 -0.65
C VAL A 257 -4.46 15.33 -2.01
N THR A 258 -4.99 14.46 -2.87
CA THR A 258 -5.41 14.83 -4.22
C THR A 258 -6.88 15.18 -4.34
N GLY A 259 -7.71 14.80 -3.36
CA GLY A 259 -9.17 14.90 -3.47
C GLY A 259 -9.78 13.98 -4.52
N TRP A 260 -9.03 13.00 -5.05
CA TRP A 260 -9.50 12.13 -6.12
C TRP A 260 -10.08 10.82 -5.59
N LYS A 261 -11.08 10.30 -6.31
CA LYS A 261 -11.66 8.97 -6.10
C LYS A 261 -10.77 7.88 -6.70
N SER A 262 -10.57 6.81 -5.95
CA SER A 262 -9.84 5.62 -6.37
C SER A 262 -10.65 4.37 -6.00
N ILE A 263 -10.57 3.32 -6.82
CA ILE A 263 -10.82 1.97 -6.30
C ILE A 263 -9.78 1.73 -5.21
N PHE A 264 -10.22 1.51 -3.97
CA PHE A 264 -9.30 1.15 -2.89
C PHE A 264 -8.74 -0.23 -3.20
N PRO A 265 -7.42 -0.47 -3.18
CA PRO A 265 -6.85 -1.70 -3.70
C PRO A 265 -7.39 -3.01 -3.11
N VAL A 266 -8.46 -3.50 -3.74
CA VAL A 266 -9.21 -4.70 -3.39
C VAL A 266 -8.46 -5.91 -3.94
N GLY A 267 -7.50 -6.37 -3.14
CA GLY A 267 -6.56 -7.43 -3.51
C GLY A 267 -6.47 -8.54 -2.47
N GLY A 268 -5.25 -9.05 -2.23
CA GLY A 268 -4.99 -10.19 -1.34
C GLY A 268 -5.39 -10.04 0.13
N HIS A 269 -5.96 -8.90 0.54
CA HIS A 269 -6.46 -8.66 1.90
C HIS A 269 -7.98 -8.56 1.97
N VAL A 270 -8.70 -8.60 0.85
CA VAL A 270 -10.17 -8.51 0.86
C VAL A 270 -10.78 -9.90 0.99
N LYS A 271 -11.67 -10.05 1.97
CA LYS A 271 -12.44 -11.28 2.16
C LYS A 271 -13.71 -11.29 1.32
N HIS A 272 -14.50 -10.24 1.41
CA HIS A 272 -15.75 -10.08 0.68
C HIS A 272 -16.19 -8.61 0.64
N ILE A 273 -17.10 -8.30 -0.28
CA ILE A 273 -17.80 -7.03 -0.38
C ILE A 273 -19.09 -7.14 0.43
N ASN A 274 -19.29 -6.21 1.36
CA ASN A 274 -20.39 -6.24 2.31
C ASN A 274 -21.71 -5.90 1.62
N GLY A 275 -22.79 -6.55 2.04
CA GLY A 275 -24.14 -6.32 1.49
C GLY A 275 -24.42 -6.98 0.14
N LEU A 276 -23.44 -7.67 -0.45
CA LEU A 276 -23.61 -8.49 -1.65
C LEU A 276 -23.67 -9.98 -1.29
N THR A 277 -24.28 -10.78 -2.17
CA THR A 277 -24.16 -12.24 -2.08
C THR A 277 -22.72 -12.69 -2.31
N ASP A 278 -22.38 -13.89 -1.85
CA ASP A 278 -21.03 -14.43 -1.99
C ASP A 278 -20.60 -14.56 -3.47
N GLU A 279 -21.56 -14.89 -4.36
CA GLU A 279 -21.33 -14.94 -5.81
C GLU A 279 -21.06 -13.57 -6.44
N GLU A 280 -21.83 -12.56 -6.07
CA GLU A 280 -21.67 -11.18 -6.53
C GLU A 280 -20.34 -10.61 -6.05
N SER A 281 -20.06 -10.75 -4.76
CA SER A 281 -18.78 -10.35 -4.15
C SER A 281 -17.59 -10.99 -4.87
N LYS A 282 -17.63 -12.31 -5.08
CA LYS A 282 -16.56 -13.04 -5.77
C LYS A 282 -16.36 -12.57 -7.21
N LYS A 283 -17.45 -12.38 -7.97
CA LYS A 283 -17.37 -11.89 -9.36
C LYS A 283 -16.81 -10.48 -9.41
N LEU A 284 -17.23 -9.61 -8.50
CA LEU A 284 -16.80 -8.22 -8.49
C LEU A 284 -15.33 -8.08 -8.07
N LEU A 285 -14.89 -8.82 -7.06
CA LEU A 285 -13.47 -8.88 -6.68
C LEU A 285 -12.59 -9.45 -7.79
N GLN A 286 -13.05 -10.49 -8.48
CA GLN A 286 -12.33 -11.03 -9.64
C GLN A 286 -12.24 -9.99 -10.77
N TRP A 287 -13.33 -9.28 -11.06
CA TRP A 287 -13.34 -8.24 -12.08
C TRP A 287 -12.34 -7.11 -11.79
N PHE A 288 -12.20 -6.66 -10.54
CA PHE A 288 -11.18 -5.67 -10.18
C PHE A 288 -9.75 -6.17 -10.44
N LEU A 289 -9.47 -7.43 -10.14
CA LEU A 289 -8.17 -8.05 -10.45
C LEU A 289 -7.97 -8.22 -11.96
N ASP A 290 -9.02 -8.54 -12.72
CA ASP A 290 -8.96 -8.64 -14.17
C ASP A 290 -8.65 -7.28 -14.79
N LEU A 291 -9.27 -6.19 -14.30
CA LEU A 291 -8.93 -4.82 -14.73
C LEU A 291 -7.45 -4.49 -14.47
N VAL A 292 -6.88 -4.95 -13.35
CA VAL A 292 -5.44 -4.81 -13.10
C VAL A 292 -4.65 -5.63 -14.11
N HIS A 293 -4.93 -6.93 -14.26
CA HIS A 293 -4.16 -7.83 -15.11
C HIS A 293 -4.19 -7.46 -16.59
N ASP A 294 -5.38 -7.09 -17.11
CA ASP A 294 -5.59 -6.75 -18.51
C ASP A 294 -5.15 -5.30 -18.80
N GLY A 295 -5.19 -4.43 -17.79
CA GLY A 295 -4.74 -3.04 -17.85
C GLY A 295 -3.22 -2.91 -17.74
N HIS A 296 -2.45 -3.35 -18.73
CA HIS A 296 -0.99 -3.13 -18.69
C HIS A 296 -0.59 -1.65 -18.79
N ASP A 297 -1.48 -0.79 -19.28
CA ASP A 297 -1.26 0.66 -19.47
C ASP A 297 -1.58 1.50 -18.22
N LEU A 298 -2.23 0.91 -17.21
CA LEU A 298 -2.38 1.51 -15.88
C LEU A 298 -1.29 1.08 -14.88
N GLN A 299 -0.34 0.27 -15.35
CA GLN A 299 0.73 -0.31 -14.55
C GLN A 299 2.09 0.34 -14.81
N VAL A 300 2.95 0.30 -13.79
CA VAL A 300 4.39 0.51 -13.94
C VAL A 300 5.15 -0.65 -13.31
N ARG A 301 6.19 -1.13 -14.01
CA ARG A 301 7.13 -2.13 -13.51
C ARG A 301 8.46 -1.47 -13.22
N PHE A 302 8.93 -1.57 -11.98
CA PHE A 302 10.25 -1.09 -11.61
C PHE A 302 11.21 -2.27 -11.50
N ARG A 303 12.21 -2.25 -12.37
CA ARG A 303 13.38 -3.10 -12.23
C ARG A 303 14.36 -2.44 -11.26
N TRP A 304 14.63 -3.13 -10.16
CA TRP A 304 15.67 -2.76 -9.21
C TRP A 304 17.03 -2.97 -9.88
N GLN A 305 17.87 -1.93 -9.91
CA GLN A 305 19.14 -1.95 -10.65
C GLN A 305 20.34 -1.84 -9.72
N ASN A 306 20.24 -1.00 -8.67
CA ASN A 306 21.34 -0.74 -7.75
C ASN A 306 20.96 -1.12 -6.32
N PRO A 307 21.96 -1.51 -5.50
CA PRO A 307 21.81 -1.43 -4.04
C PRO A 307 21.32 -0.03 -3.66
N ASN A 308 20.41 0.01 -2.69
CA ASN A 308 19.76 1.21 -2.19
C ASN A 308 18.90 1.98 -3.19
N ASP A 309 18.50 1.37 -4.31
CA ASP A 309 17.32 1.84 -5.04
C ASP A 309 16.11 1.82 -4.08
N ILE A 310 15.26 2.84 -4.18
CA ILE A 310 14.07 2.99 -3.32
C ILE A 310 12.85 3.38 -4.16
N ALA A 311 11.74 2.74 -3.85
CA ALA A 311 10.42 3.14 -4.33
C ALA A 311 9.59 3.68 -3.16
N ILE A 312 8.84 4.76 -3.39
CA ILE A 312 7.90 5.33 -2.41
C ILE A 312 6.54 5.47 -3.08
N TRP A 313 5.49 4.88 -2.50
CA TRP A 313 4.16 4.87 -3.11
C TRP A 313 3.05 5.22 -2.11
N ASP A 314 1.91 5.62 -2.66
CA ASP A 314 0.69 5.95 -1.92
C ASP A 314 -0.27 4.74 -1.87
N ASN A 315 -0.33 4.06 -0.72
CA ASN A 315 -1.19 2.89 -0.51
C ASN A 315 -2.69 3.22 -0.52
N ARG A 316 -3.07 4.50 -0.45
CA ARG A 316 -4.48 4.91 -0.51
C ARG A 316 -5.07 4.67 -1.90
N SER A 317 -4.25 4.72 -2.95
CA SER A 317 -4.75 4.69 -4.34
C SER A 317 -3.97 3.76 -5.28
N VAL A 318 -3.04 2.94 -4.76
CA VAL A 318 -2.13 2.14 -5.59
C VAL A 318 -2.11 0.68 -5.17
N PHE A 319 -2.35 -0.19 -6.15
CA PHE A 319 -2.10 -1.62 -6.03
C PHE A 319 -0.62 -1.89 -6.27
N HIS A 320 -0.04 -2.89 -5.60
CA HIS A 320 1.31 -3.36 -5.92
C HIS A 320 1.47 -4.87 -5.73
N THR A 321 2.47 -5.44 -6.41
CA THR A 321 2.85 -6.86 -6.27
C THR A 321 4.35 -7.02 -6.47
N ALA A 322 4.96 -7.93 -5.69
CA ALA A 322 6.32 -8.39 -5.95
C ALA A 322 6.34 -9.46 -7.05
N THR A 323 7.44 -9.56 -7.78
CA THR A 323 7.71 -10.62 -8.76
C THR A 323 8.63 -11.64 -8.12
N TYR A 324 8.20 -12.89 -8.01
CA TYR A 324 8.95 -13.98 -7.35
C TYR A 324 9.74 -14.86 -8.35
N ASP A 325 10.39 -14.22 -9.34
CA ASP A 325 11.07 -14.86 -10.47
C ASP A 325 12.60 -15.01 -10.29
N TYR A 326 13.08 -15.02 -9.04
CA TYR A 326 14.50 -14.97 -8.70
C TYR A 326 15.01 -16.15 -7.87
N THR A 327 14.28 -17.28 -7.86
CA THR A 327 14.71 -18.50 -7.14
C THR A 327 16.05 -19.00 -7.69
N GLY A 328 17.03 -19.20 -6.81
CA GLY A 328 18.38 -19.63 -7.19
C GLY A 328 19.26 -18.55 -7.82
N LEU A 329 18.80 -17.29 -7.87
CA LEU A 329 19.53 -16.17 -8.48
C LEU A 329 20.19 -15.22 -7.48
N GLY A 330 20.17 -15.56 -6.18
CA GLY A 330 20.73 -14.76 -5.09
C GLY A 330 19.67 -14.28 -4.10
N GLU A 331 20.11 -13.57 -3.07
CA GLU A 331 19.25 -13.02 -2.04
C GLU A 331 18.57 -11.72 -2.50
N ARG A 332 17.30 -11.54 -2.12
CA ARG A 332 16.60 -10.26 -2.20
C ARG A 332 16.33 -9.78 -0.77
N PHE A 333 16.88 -8.64 -0.41
CA PHE A 333 16.78 -8.08 0.94
C PHE A 333 16.59 -6.57 0.89
N GLY A 334 15.64 -6.04 1.67
CA GLY A 334 15.41 -4.61 1.77
C GLY A 334 14.69 -4.18 3.04
N ALA A 335 14.73 -2.88 3.30
CA ALA A 335 14.07 -2.23 4.43
C ALA A 335 12.79 -1.54 3.94
N ARG A 336 11.65 -1.89 4.56
CA ARG A 336 10.36 -1.27 4.29
C ARG A 336 9.89 -0.45 5.49
N THR A 337 9.51 0.79 5.24
CA THR A 337 8.88 1.68 6.22
C THR A 337 7.47 2.00 5.76
N VAL A 338 6.49 1.80 6.63
CA VAL A 338 5.07 1.98 6.35
C VAL A 338 4.54 3.07 7.28
N GLY A 339 4.13 4.21 6.72
CA GLY A 339 3.37 5.22 7.46
C GLY A 339 1.90 4.81 7.54
N LEU A 340 1.22 5.23 8.61
CA LEU A 340 -0.22 5.08 8.77
C LEU A 340 -0.94 6.35 8.34
N GLY A 341 -2.02 6.25 7.58
CA GLY A 341 -2.79 7.40 7.16
C GLY A 341 -3.93 7.73 8.11
N GLU A 342 -5.10 7.82 7.52
CA GLU A 342 -6.40 8.02 8.13
C GLU A 342 -7.31 6.82 7.87
N ARG A 343 -8.41 6.74 8.64
CA ARG A 343 -9.50 5.81 8.33
C ARG A 343 -10.00 6.09 6.92
N PRO A 344 -10.01 5.11 5.99
CA PRO A 344 -10.48 5.31 4.63
C PRO A 344 -11.93 5.80 4.61
N TYR A 345 -12.20 6.79 3.77
CA TYR A 345 -13.52 7.39 3.61
C TYR A 345 -13.78 7.70 2.13
N LEU A 346 -15.06 7.90 1.79
CA LEU A 346 -15.50 8.46 0.53
C LEU A 346 -16.17 9.80 0.80
N ASP A 347 -15.60 10.89 0.27
CA ASP A 347 -16.26 12.19 0.22
C ASP A 347 -17.16 12.25 -1.02
N PRO A 348 -18.49 12.40 -0.88
CA PRO A 348 -19.39 12.48 -2.03
C PRO A 348 -19.10 13.67 -2.95
N ASN A 349 -18.39 14.70 -2.47
CA ASN A 349 -18.00 15.88 -3.25
C ASN A 349 -16.62 15.72 -3.93
N SER A 350 -15.89 14.63 -3.68
CA SER A 350 -14.64 14.34 -4.38
C SER A 350 -14.90 14.00 -5.85
N THR A 351 -13.89 14.20 -6.70
CA THR A 351 -14.00 14.01 -8.14
C THR A 351 -13.16 12.82 -8.61
N SER A 352 -13.41 12.35 -9.82
CA SER A 352 -12.46 11.45 -10.50
C SER A 352 -11.15 12.21 -10.81
N ARG A 353 -10.06 11.48 -11.09
CA ARG A 353 -8.78 12.13 -11.44
C ARG A 353 -8.89 12.81 -12.80
N ARG A 354 -9.47 12.13 -13.81
CA ARG A 354 -9.70 12.73 -15.13
C ARG A 354 -10.55 13.99 -15.07
N GLU A 355 -11.61 13.99 -14.27
CA GLU A 355 -12.45 15.18 -14.09
C GLU A 355 -11.66 16.33 -13.47
N ALA A 356 -10.88 16.08 -12.41
CA ALA A 356 -10.06 17.11 -11.77
C ALA A 356 -9.05 17.73 -12.76
N LEU A 357 -8.27 16.88 -13.44
CA LEU A 357 -7.25 17.33 -14.38
C LEU A 357 -7.85 18.03 -15.61
N SER A 358 -9.07 17.66 -16.04
CA SER A 358 -9.75 18.34 -17.15
C SER A 358 -10.18 19.78 -16.83
N LYS A 359 -10.26 20.16 -15.55
CA LYS A 359 -10.58 21.53 -15.12
C LYS A 359 -9.34 22.42 -15.00
N GLU A 360 -8.14 21.81 -14.97
CA GLU A 360 -6.85 22.49 -14.86
C GLU A 360 -6.19 22.74 -16.24
N ALA A 361 -6.60 21.98 -17.26
CA ALA A 361 -6.19 22.12 -18.66
C ALA A 361 -7.06 23.15 -19.40
#